data_AF-A0A832HD85-F1
#
_entry.id   AF-A0A832HD85-F1
#
_cell.length_a   1.000
_cell.length_b   1.000
_cell.length_c   1.000
_cell.angle_alpha   90.00
_cell.angle_beta   90.00
_cell.angle_gamma   90.00
#
_symmetry.space_group_name_H-M   'P 1'
#
loop_
_entity.id
_entity.type
_entity.pdbx_description
1 polymer ?
#
loop_
_entity_poly.entity_id
_entity_poly.type
_entity_poly.pdbx_seq_one_letter_code
_entity_poly.pdbx_strand_id
1 'polypeptide(L)'
;MNPSPLAEGRLLKAWIAFFLLATVGGAVAGAIAGGALGFILGALGVETDTIVWASKVLGYVIALPISYGAFRWAVLQFCRPPAPPPALPGDA
;
A
#
# COMPACT_ATOMS: atom_id res chain seq x y z
N MET A 1 7.27 -15.27 22.39
CA MET A 1 8.32 -15.85 21.52
C MET A 1 8.95 -14.67 20.80
N ASN A 2 10.18 -14.26 21.16
CA ASN A 2 10.85 -13.16 20.46
C ASN A 2 11.26 -13.63 19.05
N PRO A 3 10.95 -12.86 17.99
CA PRO A 3 11.41 -13.19 16.65
C PRO A 3 12.95 -13.18 16.62
N SER A 4 13.55 -14.07 15.82
CA SER A 4 14.99 -14.04 15.62
C SER A 4 15.40 -12.73 14.92
N PRO A 5 16.62 -12.20 15.12
CA PRO A 5 17.06 -10.94 14.51
C PRO A 5 16.92 -10.90 12.98
N LEU A 6 17.03 -12.06 12.32
CA LEU A 6 16.82 -12.23 10.88
C LEU A 6 15.34 -12.11 10.46
N ALA A 7 14.41 -12.43 11.35
CA ALA A 7 12.98 -12.21 11.14
C ALA A 7 12.62 -10.73 11.34
N GLU A 8 13.15 -10.06 12.36
CA GLU A 8 12.95 -8.61 12.58
C GLU A 8 13.44 -7.78 11.39
N GLY A 9 14.62 -8.10 10.85
CA GLY A 9 15.16 -7.40 9.68
C GLY A 9 14.29 -7.55 8.42
N ARG A 10 13.61 -8.68 8.23
CA ARG A 10 12.67 -8.89 7.11
C ARG A 10 11.37 -8.12 7.29
N LEU A 11 10.84 -8.09 8.53
CA LEU A 11 9.69 -7.28 8.90
C LEU A 11 9.95 -5.79 8.67
N LEU A 12 11.12 -5.28 9.08
CA LEU A 12 11.49 -3.89 8.88
C LEU A 12 11.58 -3.53 7.39
N LYS A 13 12.20 -4.39 6.57
CA LYS A 13 12.27 -4.20 5.11
C LYS A 13 10.89 -4.21 4.46
N ALA A 14 10.03 -5.16 4.86
CA ALA A 14 8.64 -5.22 4.39
C ALA A 14 7.88 -3.93 4.73
N TRP A 15 8.05 -3.43 5.96
CA TRP A 15 7.39 -2.20 6.42
C TRP A 15 7.86 -0.96 5.64
N ILE A 16 9.18 -0.78 5.45
CA ILE A 16 9.72 0.33 4.67
C ILE A 16 9.20 0.28 3.23
N ALA A 17 9.23 -0.90 2.60
CA ALA A 17 8.79 -1.07 1.23
C ALA A 17 7.28 -0.81 1.08
N PHE A 18 6.46 -1.30 2.02
CA PHE A 18 5.05 -0.99 2.12
C PHE A 18 4.82 0.52 2.27
N PHE A 19 5.50 1.17 3.20
CA PHE A 19 5.33 2.59 3.49
C PHE A 19 5.65 3.45 2.26
N LEU A 20 6.75 3.16 1.57
CA LEU A 20 7.13 3.87 0.34
C LEU A 20 6.12 3.65 -0.79
N LEU A 21 5.73 2.40 -1.07
CA LEU A 21 4.74 2.12 -2.13
C LEU A 21 3.39 2.74 -1.82
N ALA A 22 2.91 2.61 -0.58
CA ALA A 22 1.61 3.12 -0.18
C ALA A 22 1.58 4.66 -0.18
N THR A 23 2.67 5.31 0.25
CA THR A 23 2.77 6.78 0.25
C THR A 23 2.85 7.33 -1.16
N VAL A 24 3.76 6.80 -1.99
CA VAL A 24 3.94 7.30 -3.37
C VAL A 24 2.73 6.93 -4.23
N GLY A 25 2.28 5.68 -4.17
CA GLY A 25 1.10 5.22 -4.90
C GLY A 25 -0.17 5.97 -4.48
N GLY A 26 -0.35 6.19 -3.17
CA GLY A 26 -1.46 6.96 -2.62
C GLY A 26 -1.42 8.42 -3.04
N ALA A 27 -0.25 9.06 -3.00
CA ALA A 27 -0.08 10.45 -3.42
C ALA A 27 -0.38 10.64 -4.92
N VAL A 28 0.14 9.76 -5.77
CA VAL A 28 -0.09 9.84 -7.23
C VAL A 28 -1.55 9.58 -7.56
N ALA A 29 -2.14 8.51 -7.02
CA ALA A 29 -3.55 8.19 -7.27
C ALA A 29 -4.49 9.26 -6.70
N GLY A 30 -4.19 9.77 -5.51
CA GLY A 30 -4.93 10.85 -4.87
C GLY A 30 -4.85 12.16 -5.66
N ALA A 31 -3.69 12.52 -6.20
CA ALA A 31 -3.53 13.70 -7.04
C ALA A 31 -4.33 13.61 -8.35
N ILE A 32 -4.28 12.45 -9.02
CA ILE A 32 -5.03 12.21 -10.26
C ILE A 32 -6.54 12.27 -10.00
N ALA A 33 -7.02 11.54 -8.99
CA ALA A 33 -8.44 11.46 -8.69
C ALA A 33 -8.99 12.78 -8.13
N GLY A 34 -8.26 13.42 -7.21
CA GLY A 34 -8.61 14.72 -6.64
C GLY A 34 -8.58 15.84 -7.69
N GLY A 35 -7.59 15.84 -8.59
CA GLY A 35 -7.52 16.78 -9.69
C GLY A 35 -8.70 16.65 -10.66
N ALA A 36 -9.05 15.41 -11.04
CA ALA A 36 -10.21 15.14 -11.89
C ALA A 36 -11.53 15.58 -11.23
N LEU A 37 -11.71 15.21 -9.95
CA LEU A 37 -12.91 15.59 -9.19
C LEU A 37 -13.01 17.11 -9.03
N GLY A 38 -11.92 17.77 -8.65
CA GLY A 38 -11.86 19.22 -8.48
C GLY A 38 -12.14 19.98 -9.76
N PHE A 39 -11.62 19.50 -10.89
CA PHE A 39 -11.90 20.09 -12.21
C PHE A 39 -13.39 20.01 -12.56
N ILE A 40 -14.01 18.84 -12.40
CA ILE A 40 -15.43 18.62 -12.73
C ILE A 40 -16.33 19.46 -11.81
N LEU A 41 -16.14 19.38 -10.50
CA LEU A 41 -16.97 20.10 -9.54
C LEU A 41 -16.76 21.62 -9.62
N GLY A 42 -15.54 22.06 -9.90
CA GLY A 42 -15.22 23.47 -10.12
C GLY A 42 -15.92 24.02 -11.38
N ALA A 43 -15.95 23.25 -12.47
CA ALA A 43 -16.67 23.62 -13.68
C ALA A 43 -18.19 23.73 -13.47
N LEU A 44 -18.73 23.01 -12.47
CA LEU A 44 -20.15 23.04 -12.10
C LEU A 44 -20.49 24.15 -11.09
N GLY A 45 -19.51 24.96 -10.66
CA GLY A 45 -19.73 26.06 -9.70
C GLY A 45 -20.00 25.59 -8.27
N VAL A 46 -19.60 24.38 -7.91
CA VAL A 46 -19.75 23.84 -6.55
C VAL A 46 -18.83 24.61 -5.59
N GLU A 47 -19.32 24.86 -4.38
CA GLU A 47 -18.56 25.55 -3.34
C GLU A 47 -17.24 24.84 -3.01
N THR A 48 -16.17 25.63 -2.87
CA THR A 48 -14.81 25.11 -2.67
C THR A 48 -14.69 24.22 -1.44
N ASP A 49 -15.40 24.54 -0.36
CA ASP A 49 -15.40 23.72 0.87
C ASP A 49 -15.97 22.32 0.63
N THR A 50 -17.02 22.22 -0.19
CA THR A 50 -17.61 20.93 -0.57
C THR A 50 -16.63 20.12 -1.45
N ILE A 51 -15.92 20.79 -2.37
CA ILE A 51 -14.90 20.15 -3.22
C ILE A 51 -13.75 19.60 -2.38
N VAL A 52 -13.29 20.37 -1.39
CA VAL A 52 -12.22 19.96 -0.47
C VAL A 52 -12.66 18.75 0.34
N TRP A 53 -13.88 18.75 0.88
CA TRP A 53 -14.42 17.62 1.64
C TRP A 53 -14.55 16.37 0.77
N ALA A 54 -15.12 16.51 -0.43
CA ALA A 54 -15.28 15.41 -1.37
C ALA A 54 -13.92 14.82 -1.79
N SER A 55 -12.92 15.68 -2.04
CA SER A 55 -11.57 15.26 -2.41
C SER A 55 -10.85 14.52 -1.27
N LYS A 56 -11.05 14.95 -0.01
CA LYS A 56 -10.50 14.26 1.17
C LYS A 56 -11.10 12.86 1.32
N VAL A 57 -12.42 12.74 1.19
CA VAL A 57 -13.12 11.44 1.27
C VAL A 57 -12.67 10.53 0.14
N LEU A 58 -12.62 11.05 -1.09
CA LEU A 58 -12.15 10.28 -2.25
C LEU A 58 -10.70 9.82 -2.07
N GLY A 59 -9.81 10.69 -1.61
CA GLY A 59 -8.42 10.35 -1.31
C GLY A 59 -8.31 9.25 -0.26
N TYR A 60 -9.10 9.30 0.80
CA TYR A 60 -9.13 8.25 1.83
C TYR A 60 -9.62 6.91 1.27
N VAL A 61 -10.71 6.92 0.50
CA VAL A 61 -11.27 5.71 -0.12
C VAL A 61 -10.29 5.07 -1.09
N ILE A 62 -9.52 5.86 -1.85
CA ILE A 62 -8.49 5.36 -2.78
C ILE A 62 -7.24 4.86 -2.03
N ALA A 63 -6.87 5.48 -0.90
CA ALA A 63 -5.73 5.06 -0.11
C ALA A 63 -5.91 3.65 0.50
N LEU A 64 -7.14 3.24 0.83
CA LEU A 64 -7.44 1.91 1.39
C LEU A 64 -7.02 0.74 0.47
N PRO A 65 -7.47 0.63 -0.79
CA PRO A 65 -7.05 -0.46 -1.67
C PRO A 65 -5.56 -0.39 -2.03
N ILE A 66 -4.98 0.81 -2.16
CA ILE A 66 -3.55 0.98 -2.44
C ILE A 66 -2.71 0.46 -1.28
N SER A 67 -3.07 0.82 -0.04
CA SER A 67 -2.38 0.33 1.15
C SER A 67 -2.51 -1.20 1.27
N TYR A 68 -3.69 -1.77 1.03
CA TYR A 68 -3.85 -3.22 1.02
C TYR A 68 -2.98 -3.91 -0.04
N GLY A 69 -2.94 -3.38 -1.27
CA GLY A 69 -2.11 -3.91 -2.35
C GLY A 69 -0.62 -3.85 -2.04
N ALA A 70 -0.14 -2.71 -1.55
CA ALA A 70 1.25 -2.51 -1.14
C ALA A 70 1.64 -3.45 0.01
N PHE A 71 0.76 -3.63 0.99
CA PHE A 71 0.99 -4.53 2.13
C PHE A 71 1.08 -5.98 1.66
N ARG A 72 0.11 -6.44 0.85
CA ARG A 72 0.10 -7.79 0.30
C ARG A 72 1.35 -8.08 -0.50
N TRP A 73 1.78 -7.14 -1.34
CA TRP A 73 3.02 -7.26 -2.11
C TRP A 73 4.26 -7.38 -1.19
N ALA A 74 4.37 -6.51 -0.18
CA ALA A 74 5.48 -6.54 0.77
C ALA A 74 5.56 -7.87 1.54
N VAL A 75 4.42 -8.39 2.01
CA VAL A 75 4.37 -9.69 2.71
C VAL A 75 4.79 -10.84 1.79
N LEU A 76 4.27 -10.89 0.56
CA LEU A 76 4.62 -11.94 -0.40
C LEU A 76 6.10 -11.94 -0.76
N GLN A 77 6.71 -10.75 -0.82
CA GLN A 77 8.07 -10.61 -1.30
C GLN A 77 9.12 -10.78 -0.20
N PHE A 78 8.83 -10.33 1.02
CA PHE A 78 9.82 -10.30 2.11
C PHE A 78 9.54 -11.32 3.23
N CYS A 79 8.32 -11.83 3.35
CA CYS A 79 7.92 -12.76 4.41
C CYS A 79 7.68 -14.20 3.92
N ARG A 80 7.97 -14.52 2.66
CA ARG A 80 7.88 -15.90 2.17
C ARG A 80 8.83 -16.83 2.96
N PRO A 81 8.37 -18.01 3.41
CA PRO A 81 9.25 -19.00 4.00
C PRO A 81 10.34 -19.40 3.00
N PRO A 82 11.59 -19.63 3.45
CA PRO A 82 12.57 -20.28 2.60
C PRO A 82 12.03 -21.64 2.15
N ALA A 83 12.32 -22.02 0.91
CA ALA A 83 11.90 -23.31 0.37
C ALA A 83 12.37 -24.45 1.31
N PRO A 84 11.56 -25.51 1.49
CA PRO A 84 12.02 -26.67 2.24
C PRO A 84 13.31 -27.19 1.60
N PRO A 85 14.28 -27.66 2.41
CA PRO A 85 15.50 -28.26 1.86
C PRO A 85 15.12 -29.43 0.94
N PRO A 86 15.90 -29.70 -0.12
CA PRO A 86 15.66 -30.85 -0.98
C PRO A 86 15.61 -32.12 -0.13
N ALA A 87 14.61 -32.97 -0.37
CA ALA A 87 14.50 -34.27 0.29
C ALA A 87 15.80 -35.04 0.10
N LEU A 88 16.32 -35.63 1.17
CA LEU A 88 17.57 -36.38 1.08
C LEU A 88 17.27 -37.72 0.39
N PRO A 89 18.22 -38.28 -0.38
CA PRO A 89 18.04 -39.61 -0.94
C PRO A 89 17.95 -40.63 0.21
N GLY A 90 16.74 -41.11 0.52
CA GLY A 90 16.49 -42.05 1.63
C GLY A 90 15.15 -41.87 2.36
N ASP A 91 14.41 -40.79 2.09
CA ASP A 91 13.15 -40.47 2.79
C ASP A 91 11.88 -41.16 2.19
N ALA A 92 12.05 -42.23 1.39
CA ALA A 92 10.97 -42.95 0.70
C ALA A 92 10.93 -44.44 1.08
#